data_AF-A0A4Q3QYW6-F1
#
_entry.id   AF-A0A4Q3QYW6-F1
#
_cell.length_a   1.000
_cell.length_b   1.000
_cell.length_c   1.000
_cell.angle_alpha   90.00
_cell.angle_beta   90.00
_cell.angle_gamma   90.00
#
_symmetry.space_group_name_H-M   'P 1'
#
loop_
_entity.id
_entity.type
_entity.pdbx_description
1 polymer ?
#
loop_
_entity_poly.entity_id
_entity_poly.type
_entity_poly.pdbx_seq_one_letter_code
_entity_poly.pdbx_strand_id
1 'polypeptide(L)'
;YPVYAAQMNRIGRQRGWPPYQPQQFKLGRGPQGHLLIGDETEAIDKILHLHELLGLTRFSTHMDVGGPSHTSLMKSIEIFGTKIAPKVREALKQ
;
A
#
# COMPACT_ATOMS: atom_id res chain seq x y z
N TYR A 1 6.56 -2.93 8.74
CA TYR A 1 6.91 -4.36 8.75
C TYR A 1 6.16 -5.18 9.81
N PRO A 2 6.31 -4.95 11.12
CA PRO A 2 5.85 -5.91 12.15
C PRO A 2 4.33 -6.18 12.12
N VAL A 3 3.51 -5.13 11.95
CA VAL A 3 2.04 -5.23 11.88
C VAL A 3 1.60 -6.07 10.66
N TYR A 4 2.15 -5.78 9.48
CA TYR A 4 1.86 -6.51 8.25
C TYR A 4 2.34 -7.97 8.33
N ALA A 5 3.57 -8.19 8.81
CA ALA A 5 4.14 -9.54 8.94
C ALA A 5 3.34 -10.40 9.93
N ALA A 6 2.87 -9.84 11.05
CA ALA A 6 2.00 -10.54 11.99
C ALA A 6 0.69 -11.01 11.35
N GLN A 7 0.06 -10.14 10.54
CA GLN A 7 -1.15 -10.50 9.82
C GLN A 7 -0.91 -11.59 8.76
N MET A 8 0.17 -11.47 7.98
CA MET A 8 0.55 -12.49 7.00
C MET A 8 0.90 -13.83 7.65
N ASN A 9 1.60 -13.82 8.79
CA ASN A 9 1.89 -15.01 9.56
C ASN A 9 0.63 -15.66 10.12
N ARG A 10 -0.33 -14.86 10.61
CA ARG A 10 -1.62 -15.37 11.09
C ARG A 10 -2.40 -16.08 9.97
N ILE A 11 -2.50 -15.45 8.80
CA ILE A 11 -3.14 -16.05 7.62
C ILE A 11 -2.35 -17.29 7.17
N GLY A 12 -1.03 -17.19 7.10
CA GLY A 12 -0.15 -18.23 6.60
C GLY A 12 -0.25 -19.53 7.40
N ARG A 13 -0.34 -19.45 8.73
CA ARG A 13 -0.56 -20.62 9.60
C ARG A 13 -1.83 -21.39 9.24
N GLN A 14 -2.90 -20.71 8.83
CA GLN A 14 -4.15 -21.36 8.42
C GLN A 14 -4.12 -21.91 7.00
N ARG A 15 -3.20 -21.42 6.15
CA ARG A 15 -3.10 -21.75 4.73
C ARG A 15 -1.89 -22.61 4.36
N GLY A 16 -1.08 -23.02 5.35
CA GLY A 16 0.14 -23.78 5.14
C GLY A 16 1.29 -22.97 4.51
N TRP A 17 1.25 -21.64 4.58
CA TRP A 17 2.34 -20.80 4.06
C TRP A 17 3.51 -20.74 5.05
N PRO A 18 4.76 -20.66 4.56
CA PRO A 18 5.91 -20.44 5.42
C PRO A 18 5.85 -19.08 6.13
N PRO A 19 6.58 -18.89 7.24
CA PRO A 19 6.67 -17.60 7.92
C PRO A 19 7.10 -16.48 6.98
N TYR A 20 6.42 -15.33 7.09
CA TYR A 20 6.66 -14.15 6.30
C TYR A 20 8.04 -13.55 6.62
N GLN A 21 8.82 -13.27 5.58
CA GLN A 21 10.21 -12.86 5.68
C GLN A 21 10.37 -11.34 5.46
N PRO A 22 11.35 -10.69 6.12
CA PRO A 22 11.64 -9.27 5.90
C PRO A 22 11.89 -8.91 4.44
N GLN A 23 12.58 -9.80 3.71
CA GLN A 23 12.87 -9.60 2.30
C GLN A 23 11.61 -9.56 1.43
N GLN A 24 10.58 -10.35 1.75
CA GLN A 24 9.30 -10.32 1.04
C GLN A 24 8.61 -8.96 1.21
N PHE A 25 8.68 -8.37 2.41
CA PHE A 25 8.17 -7.02 2.65
C PHE A 25 8.94 -5.96 1.88
N LYS A 26 10.28 -6.05 1.87
CA LYS A 26 11.14 -5.12 1.15
C LYS A 26 10.85 -5.14 -0.35
N LEU A 27 10.73 -6.33 -0.94
CA LEU A 27 10.36 -6.51 -2.34
C LEU A 27 8.94 -6.05 -2.63
N GLY A 28 7.97 -6.40 -1.78
CA GLY A 28 6.58 -5.97 -1.92
C GLY A 28 6.39 -4.46 -1.87
N ARG A 29 7.23 -3.74 -1.12
CA ARG A 29 7.27 -2.27 -1.10
C ARG A 29 7.95 -1.63 -2.29
N GLY A 30 8.84 -2.34 -2.99
CA GLY A 30 9.59 -1.79 -4.11
C GLY A 30 8.70 -1.32 -5.26
N PRO A 31 9.24 -0.61 -6.27
CA PRO A 31 8.44 0.02 -7.34
C PRO A 31 7.50 -0.95 -8.07
N GLN A 32 7.94 -2.19 -8.28
CA GLN A 32 7.18 -3.27 -8.94
C GLN A 32 6.38 -4.16 -7.97
N GLY A 33 6.41 -3.84 -6.67
CA GLY A 33 5.75 -4.63 -5.63
C GLY A 33 4.32 -4.18 -5.36
N HIS A 34 3.51 -5.09 -4.84
CA HIS A 34 2.06 -4.88 -4.61
C HIS A 34 1.71 -4.02 -3.39
N LEU A 35 2.68 -3.68 -2.53
CA LEU A 35 2.44 -2.88 -1.34
C LEU A 35 2.65 -1.40 -1.62
N LEU A 36 1.58 -0.62 -1.50
CA LEU A 36 1.65 0.84 -1.41
C LEU A 36 1.97 1.26 0.03
N ILE A 37 3.20 0.98 0.47
CA ILE A 37 3.70 1.36 1.79
C ILE A 37 5.04 2.08 1.56
N GLY A 38 5.07 3.38 1.79
CA GLY A 38 6.20 4.23 1.44
C GLY A 38 5.94 5.68 1.86
N ASP A 39 6.70 6.59 1.28
CA ASP A 39 6.39 8.01 1.35
C ASP A 39 5.31 8.41 0.32
N GLU A 40 4.97 9.70 0.32
CA GLU A 40 3.93 10.27 -0.53
C GLU A 40 4.30 10.16 -2.02
N THR A 41 5.56 10.38 -2.37
CA THR A 41 6.06 10.35 -3.74
C THR A 41 6.06 8.92 -4.27
N GLU A 42 6.57 7.96 -3.49
CA GLU A 42 6.54 6.53 -3.82
C GLU A 42 5.11 6.04 -4.07
N ALA A 43 4.14 6.52 -3.29
CA ALA A 43 2.74 6.16 -3.47
C ALA A 43 2.14 6.75 -4.75
N ILE A 44 2.40 8.03 -5.05
CA ILE A 44 1.93 8.70 -6.26
C ILE A 44 2.48 7.99 -7.51
N ASP A 45 3.80 7.80 -7.56
CA ASP A 45 4.49 7.18 -8.70
C ASP A 45 3.95 5.77 -8.94
N LYS A 46 3.74 4.99 -7.86
CA LYS A 46 3.21 3.63 -7.99
C LYS A 46 1.74 3.62 -8.46
N ILE A 47 0.90 4.54 -8.00
CA ILE A 47 -0.49 4.63 -8.49
C ILE A 47 -0.53 4.99 -9.97
N LEU A 48 0.28 5.96 -10.40
CA LEU A 48 0.37 6.37 -11.80
C LEU A 48 0.92 5.26 -12.68
N HIS A 49 1.95 4.55 -12.21
CA HIS A 49 2.49 3.37 -12.90
C HIS A 49 1.43 2.28 -13.07
N LEU A 50 0.65 1.97 -12.03
CA LEU A 50 -0.42 0.99 -12.10
C LEU A 50 -1.55 1.45 -13.04
N HIS A 51 -1.87 2.74 -13.06
CA HIS A 51 -2.83 3.31 -14.00
C HIS A 51 -2.36 3.13 -15.45
N GLU A 52 -1.10 3.46 -15.75
CA GLU A 52 -0.50 3.29 -17.08
C GLU A 52 -0.47 1.82 -17.51
N LEU A 53 -0.07 0.93 -16.60
CA LEU A 53 0.09 -0.49 -16.88
C LEU A 53 -1.25 -1.22 -17.09
N LEU A 54 -2.27 -0.88 -16.31
CA LEU A 54 -3.53 -1.64 -16.24
C LEU A 54 -4.75 -0.88 -16.77
N GLY A 55 -4.63 0.41 -17.08
CA GLY A 55 -5.76 1.25 -17.50
C GLY A 55 -6.80 1.44 -16.39
N LEU A 56 -6.34 1.61 -15.13
CA LEU A 56 -7.24 1.68 -13.98
C LEU A 56 -8.18 2.90 -14.07
N THR A 57 -9.49 2.68 -13.99
CA THR A 57 -10.49 3.76 -13.88
C THR A 57 -10.80 4.13 -12.42
N ARG A 58 -10.36 3.30 -11.47
CA ARG A 58 -10.56 3.48 -10.04
C ARG A 58 -9.40 2.86 -9.26
N PHE A 59 -8.90 3.60 -8.28
CA PHE A 59 -7.96 3.10 -7.30
C PHE A 59 -8.66 2.96 -5.93
N SER A 60 -8.45 1.83 -5.24
CA SER A 60 -8.97 1.59 -3.90
C SER A 60 -7.94 0.78 -3.11
N THR A 61 -7.68 1.18 -1.87
CA THR A 61 -6.62 0.61 -1.05
C THR A 61 -7.13 0.22 0.34
N HIS A 62 -6.60 -0.88 0.86
CA HIS A 62 -6.92 -1.42 2.18
C HIS A 62 -5.80 -1.03 3.15
N MET A 63 -6.09 -0.12 4.09
CA MET A 63 -5.07 0.53 4.94
C MET A 63 -4.91 -0.11 6.33
N ASP A 64 -5.90 -0.84 6.82
CA ASP A 64 -5.96 -1.43 8.18
C ASP A 64 -5.35 -2.82 8.30
N VAL A 65 -4.43 -3.17 7.40
CA VAL A 65 -3.78 -4.49 7.39
C VAL A 65 -2.97 -4.72 8.67
N GLY A 66 -3.42 -5.69 9.48
CA GLY A 66 -2.78 -6.11 10.72
C GLY A 66 -3.13 -5.26 11.95
N GLY A 67 -4.13 -4.39 11.84
CA GLY A 67 -4.62 -3.60 12.98
C GLY A 67 -3.65 -2.50 13.41
N PRO A 68 -3.26 -1.56 12.52
CA PRO A 68 -2.56 -0.35 12.94
C PRO A 68 -3.38 0.49 13.92
N SER A 69 -2.71 1.37 14.67
CA SER A 69 -3.41 2.28 15.60
C SER A 69 -4.38 3.19 14.85
N HIS A 70 -5.48 3.57 15.52
CA HIS A 70 -6.45 4.51 14.94
C HIS A 70 -5.77 5.83 14.50
N THR A 71 -4.87 6.37 15.31
CA THR A 71 -4.10 7.58 14.98
C THR A 71 -3.28 7.42 13.70
N SER A 72 -2.59 6.28 13.53
CA SER A 72 -1.83 6.00 12.31
C SER A 72 -2.74 5.87 11.09
N LEU A 73 -3.91 5.24 11.23
CA LEU A 73 -4.90 5.14 10.15
C LEU A 73 -5.44 6.50 9.74
N MET A 74 -5.88 7.32 10.71
CA MET A 74 -6.39 8.65 10.43
C MET A 74 -5.35 9.52 9.74
N LYS A 75 -4.07 9.42 10.16
CA LYS A 75 -2.99 10.14 9.48
C LYS A 75 -2.75 9.63 8.04
N SER A 76 -2.81 8.32 7.82
CA SER A 76 -2.68 7.76 6.47
C SER A 76 -3.82 8.18 5.54
N ILE A 77 -5.05 8.24 6.06
CA ILE A 77 -6.23 8.73 5.33
C ILE A 77 -6.07 10.22 4.99
N GLU A 78 -5.63 11.04 5.96
CA GLU A 78 -5.38 12.46 5.76
C GLU A 78 -4.34 12.68 4.65
N ILE A 79 -3.18 12.01 4.72
CA ILE A 79 -2.12 12.11 3.71
C ILE A 79 -2.64 11.66 2.34
N PHE A 80 -3.39 10.56 2.28
CA PHE A 80 -3.96 10.08 1.03
C PHE A 80 -4.92 11.10 0.42
N GLY A 81 -5.85 11.65 1.20
CA GLY A 81 -6.87 12.57 0.72
C GLY A 81 -6.35 13.98 0.39
N THR A 82 -5.34 14.46 1.13
CA THR A 82 -4.86 15.85 1.01
C THR A 82 -3.62 16.00 0.13
N LYS A 83 -2.83 14.93 -0.05
CA LYS A 83 -1.55 15.01 -0.77
C LYS A 83 -1.44 14.06 -1.95
N ILE A 84 -1.78 12.78 -1.75
CA ILE A 84 -1.60 11.75 -2.80
C ILE A 84 -2.70 11.88 -3.87
N ALA A 85 -3.97 11.82 -3.47
CA ALA A 85 -5.09 11.82 -4.40
C ALA A 85 -5.15 13.08 -5.29
N PRO A 86 -4.92 14.31 -4.78
CA PRO A 86 -4.89 15.50 -5.63
C PRO A 86 -3.79 15.45 -6.69
N LYS A 87 -2.56 15.06 -6.31
CA LYS A 87 -1.43 14.97 -7.26
C LYS A 87 -1.63 13.91 -8.33
N VAL A 88 -2.21 12.76 -7.97
CA VAL A 88 -2.57 11.71 -8.94
C VAL A 88 -3.62 12.24 -9.92
N ARG A 89 -4.67 12.92 -9.44
CA ARG A 89 -5.71 13.51 -10.30
C ARG A 89 -5.15 14.57 -11.25
N GLU A 90 -4.31 15.46 -10.73
CA GLU A 90 -3.60 16.47 -11.52
C GLU A 90 -2.77 15.83 -12.64
N ALA A 91 -1.98 14.81 -12.34
CA ALA A 91 -1.17 14.09 -13.32
C ALA A 91 -2.02 13.39 -14.40
N LEU A 92 -3.21 12.90 -14.04
CA LEU A 92 -4.15 12.25 -14.95
C LEU A 92 -5.12 13.22 -15.64
N LYS A 93 -5.03 14.53 -15.35
CA LYS A 93 -5.97 15.57 -15.82
C LYS A 93 -7.44 15.28 -15.46
N GLN A 94 -7.65 14.73 -14.26
CA GLN A 94 -8.96 14.41 -13.68
C GLN A 94 -9.36 15.39 -12.58
#